data_AF-A0A7J6D8P2-F1
#
_entry.id   AF-A0A7J6D8P2-F1
#
_cell.length_a   1.000
_cell.length_b   1.000
_cell.length_c   1.000
_cell.angle_alpha   90.00
_cell.angle_beta   90.00
_cell.angle_gamma   90.00
#
_symmetry.space_group_name_H-M   'P 1'
#
loop_
_entity.id
_entity.type
_entity.pdbx_description
1 polymer ?
#
loop_
_entity_poly.entity_id
_entity_poly.type
_entity_poly.pdbx_seq_one_letter_code
_entity_poly.pdbx_strand_id
1 'polypeptide(L)'
;MDVLVILLLVLLPGLCDTRLTGDLALGAKTAQSSTFTFLGSAKHAVDGNRNSNYLHGSCTHTNLENNPWWRVDLMGVYRISRVTITNRGDCCGQWLSGAQIRIGNSLHSNGNNNMLAATVWSIPNGGTETYTFKPIKGRYVNIVLPGRLRILILCEVEVFRS
;
A
#
# COMPACT_ATOMS: atom_id res chain seq x y z
N MET A 1 -15.96 3.83 -60.38
CA MET A 1 -14.84 4.52 -59.71
C MET A 1 -15.46 5.61 -58.82
N ASP A 2 -16.22 5.29 -57.77
CA ASP A 2 -15.82 4.52 -56.57
C ASP A 2 -14.47 5.05 -56.06
N VAL A 3 -14.30 5.69 -54.91
CA VAL A 3 -14.99 5.56 -53.62
C VAL A 3 -14.92 6.91 -52.87
N LEU A 4 -16.05 7.41 -52.39
CA LEU A 4 -16.14 8.50 -51.42
C LEU A 4 -15.89 7.93 -50.02
N VAL A 5 -14.68 8.07 -49.48
CA VAL A 5 -14.35 7.68 -48.11
C VAL A 5 -14.82 8.78 -47.16
N ILE A 6 -16.06 8.66 -46.67
CA ILE A 6 -16.54 9.46 -45.55
C ILE A 6 -15.84 8.92 -44.30
N LEU A 7 -14.73 9.54 -43.90
CA LEU A 7 -14.09 9.29 -42.62
C LEU A 7 -15.00 9.87 -41.53
N LEU A 8 -15.92 9.04 -41.02
CA LEU A 8 -16.72 9.36 -39.86
C LEU A 8 -15.78 9.37 -38.63
N LEU A 9 -15.15 10.51 -38.35
CA LEU A 9 -14.55 10.78 -37.05
C LEU A 9 -15.69 10.83 -36.03
N VAL A 10 -16.02 9.67 -35.47
CA VAL A 10 -16.80 9.59 -34.24
C VAL A 10 -15.90 10.22 -33.18
N LEU A 11 -16.11 11.52 -32.93
CA LEU A 11 -15.69 12.17 -31.69
C LEU A 11 -16.48 11.45 -30.59
N LEU A 12 -15.95 10.32 -30.09
CA LEU A 12 -16.41 9.75 -28.84
C LEU A 12 -16.18 10.85 -27.79
N PRO A 13 -17.24 11.48 -27.25
CA PRO A 13 -17.04 12.37 -26.12
C PRO A 13 -16.58 11.46 -24.99
N GLY A 14 -15.29 11.58 -24.67
CA GLY A 14 -14.67 11.11 -23.44
C GLY A 14 -15.14 9.75 -22.92
N LEU A 15 -14.34 8.72 -23.19
CA LEU A 15 -14.09 7.70 -22.18
C LEU A 15 -13.49 8.38 -20.94
N CYS A 16 -14.32 9.05 -20.15
CA CYS A 16 -13.92 9.68 -18.90
C CYS A 16 -15.14 9.76 -17.99
N ASP A 17 -15.59 8.60 -17.53
CA ASP A 17 -15.94 8.40 -16.12
C ASP A 17 -15.98 6.90 -15.81
N THR A 18 -14.82 6.24 -15.78
CA THR A 18 -14.67 5.20 -14.76
C THR A 18 -14.43 5.96 -13.47
N ARG A 19 -15.38 5.89 -12.53
CA ARG A 19 -15.12 6.34 -11.16
C ARG A 19 -13.73 5.86 -10.79
N LEU A 20 -12.81 6.79 -10.54
CA LEU A 20 -11.42 6.58 -10.11
C LEU A 20 -11.38 5.65 -8.86
N THR A 21 -11.45 4.34 -9.12
CA THR A 21 -11.40 3.22 -8.16
C THR A 21 -10.07 2.47 -8.26
N GLY A 22 -9.06 3.11 -8.86
CA GLY A 22 -7.70 2.59 -8.89
C GLY A 22 -7.06 2.62 -7.51
N ASP A 23 -6.12 1.71 -7.29
CA ASP A 23 -5.23 1.77 -6.13
C ASP A 23 -4.43 3.09 -6.16
N LEU A 24 -4.58 3.89 -5.10
CA LEU A 24 -3.87 5.16 -4.93
C LEU A 24 -2.39 4.97 -4.59
N ALA A 25 -2.01 3.79 -4.11
CA ALA A 25 -0.66 3.49 -3.69
C ALA A 25 0.22 3.02 -4.86
N LEU A 26 -0.35 2.43 -5.92
CA LEU A 26 0.36 1.91 -7.08
C LEU A 26 1.41 2.91 -7.63
N GLY A 27 2.68 2.50 -7.57
CA GLY A 27 3.83 3.28 -8.03
C GLY A 27 4.13 4.55 -7.22
N ALA A 28 3.45 4.77 -6.10
CA ALA A 28 3.62 5.95 -5.27
C ALA A 28 4.97 5.95 -4.52
N LYS A 29 5.33 7.12 -3.99
CA LYS A 29 6.58 7.28 -3.24
C LYS A 29 6.45 6.64 -1.86
N THR A 30 7.43 5.82 -1.49
CA THR A 30 7.44 5.11 -0.21
C THR A 30 8.71 5.39 0.60
N ALA A 31 8.60 5.17 1.90
CA ALA A 31 9.72 5.17 2.83
C ALA A 31 9.48 4.12 3.91
N GLN A 32 10.54 3.60 4.50
CA GLN A 32 10.47 2.69 5.63
C GLN A 32 11.57 3.00 6.64
N SER A 33 11.40 2.55 7.88
CA SER A 33 12.32 2.83 8.99
C SER A 33 13.76 2.41 8.71
N SER A 34 13.94 1.27 8.06
CA SER A 34 15.23 0.73 7.67
C SER A 34 15.07 -0.28 6.53
N THR A 35 16.15 -0.66 5.85
CA THR A 35 16.12 -1.64 4.76
C THR A 35 17.16 -2.72 5.04
N PHE A 36 16.73 -3.98 5.11
CA PHE A 36 17.63 -5.10 5.43
C PHE A 36 18.58 -5.44 4.29
N THR A 37 18.06 -5.58 3.07
CA THR A 37 18.85 -5.76 1.85
C THR A 37 18.21 -5.03 0.68
N PHE A 38 18.90 -4.94 -0.45
CA PHE A 38 18.37 -4.31 -1.67
C PHE A 38 17.05 -4.96 -2.17
N LEU A 39 16.80 -6.24 -1.86
CA LEU A 39 15.55 -6.94 -2.18
C LEU A 39 14.36 -6.47 -1.32
N GLY A 40 14.62 -5.90 -0.14
CA GLY A 40 13.59 -5.45 0.80
C GLY A 40 13.17 -3.99 0.65
N SER A 41 13.32 -3.39 -0.53
CA SER A 41 13.04 -1.96 -0.74
C SER A 41 11.58 -1.60 -0.45
N ALA A 42 11.33 -0.44 0.17
CA ALA A 42 9.98 0.04 0.51
C ALA A 42 9.03 0.11 -0.68
N LYS A 43 9.53 0.34 -1.89
CA LYS A 43 8.71 0.46 -3.11
C LYS A 43 8.06 -0.85 -3.54
N HIS A 44 8.55 -1.99 -3.08
CA HIS A 44 8.02 -3.30 -3.47
C HIS A 44 6.63 -3.58 -2.90
N ALA A 45 6.16 -2.83 -1.91
CA ALA A 45 4.79 -2.94 -1.41
C ALA A 45 3.77 -2.12 -2.23
N VAL A 46 4.19 -1.48 -3.32
CA VAL A 46 3.31 -0.68 -4.19
C VAL A 46 3.67 -0.87 -5.67
N ASP A 47 4.27 -2.00 -6.00
CA ASP A 47 4.73 -2.27 -7.36
C ASP A 47 3.66 -2.95 -8.23
N GLY A 48 2.48 -3.24 -7.66
CA GLY A 48 1.37 -3.90 -8.33
C GLY A 48 1.48 -5.42 -8.31
N ASN A 49 2.41 -6.00 -7.56
CA ASN A 49 2.69 -7.42 -7.57
C ASN A 49 2.62 -8.05 -6.17
N ARG A 50 1.53 -8.77 -5.92
CA ARG A 50 1.27 -9.46 -4.65
C ARG A 50 2.10 -10.74 -4.45
N ASN A 51 3.22 -10.94 -5.15
CA ASN A 51 4.03 -12.15 -5.00
C ASN A 51 4.59 -12.21 -3.58
N SER A 52 4.14 -13.20 -2.80
CA SER A 52 4.43 -13.26 -1.38
C SER A 52 5.73 -13.99 -1.02
N ASN A 53 6.47 -14.50 -2.01
CA ASN A 53 7.80 -15.05 -1.76
C ASN A 53 8.83 -13.92 -1.75
N TYR A 54 9.48 -13.69 -0.60
CA TYR A 54 10.47 -12.62 -0.43
C TYR A 54 11.60 -12.65 -1.46
N LEU A 55 12.04 -13.85 -1.87
CA LEU A 55 13.15 -14.00 -2.82
C LEU A 55 12.77 -13.61 -4.25
N HIS A 56 11.48 -13.44 -4.55
CA HIS A 56 11.01 -12.95 -5.84
C HIS A 56 11.05 -11.42 -5.95
N GLY A 57 11.49 -10.71 -4.90
CA GLY A 57 11.77 -9.27 -4.96
C GLY A 57 10.54 -8.37 -4.96
N SER A 58 9.38 -8.88 -4.54
CA SER A 58 8.11 -8.14 -4.44
C SER A 58 7.66 -7.93 -3.00
N CYS A 59 8.59 -7.96 -2.04
CA CYS A 59 8.27 -7.67 -0.65
C CYS A 59 9.29 -6.70 -0.05
N THR A 60 8.81 -5.87 0.87
CA THR A 60 9.66 -5.00 1.69
C THR A 60 10.32 -5.78 2.82
N HIS A 61 11.40 -5.25 3.41
CA HIS A 61 12.02 -5.86 4.58
C HIS A 61 12.82 -4.84 5.37
N THR A 62 12.39 -4.58 6.60
CA THR A 62 13.12 -3.76 7.58
C THR A 62 14.19 -4.57 8.31
N ASN A 63 15.16 -3.92 8.94
CA ASN A 63 16.04 -4.59 9.90
C ASN A 63 15.26 -5.06 11.14
N LEU A 64 15.90 -5.89 11.96
CA LEU A 64 15.40 -6.17 13.32
C LEU A 64 15.56 -4.91 14.17
N GLU A 65 14.46 -4.24 14.48
CA GLU A 65 14.48 -2.95 15.18
C GLU A 65 13.25 -2.72 16.07
N ASN A 66 13.23 -1.61 16.81
CA ASN A 66 12.08 -1.25 17.62
C ASN A 66 11.10 -0.42 16.79
N ASN A 67 9.81 -0.75 16.87
CA ASN A 67 8.72 -0.04 16.20
C ASN A 67 8.97 0.23 14.69
N PRO A 68 9.34 -0.78 13.87
CA PRO A 68 9.54 -0.59 12.44
C PRO A 68 8.25 -0.08 11.77
N TRP A 69 8.42 0.68 10.70
CA TRP A 69 7.31 1.29 9.99
C TRP A 69 7.60 1.38 8.50
N TRP A 70 6.52 1.38 7.73
CA TRP A 70 6.49 1.66 6.31
C TRP A 70 5.45 2.76 6.04
N ARG A 71 5.70 3.62 5.06
CA ARG A 71 4.80 4.71 4.68
C ARG A 71 4.74 4.87 3.16
N VAL A 72 3.55 5.15 2.65
CA VAL A 72 3.32 5.69 1.30
C VAL A 72 2.85 7.15 1.36
N ASP A 73 3.39 7.98 0.47
CA ASP A 73 2.92 9.33 0.17
C ASP A 73 2.04 9.29 -1.08
N LEU A 74 0.73 9.49 -0.89
CA LEU A 74 -0.25 9.47 -1.97
C LEU A 74 -0.21 10.73 -2.85
N MET A 75 0.69 11.68 -2.58
CA MET A 75 0.88 12.95 -3.31
C MET A 75 -0.32 13.92 -3.26
N GLY A 76 -1.41 13.53 -2.59
CA GLY A 76 -2.62 14.33 -2.40
C GLY A 76 -3.38 13.88 -1.15
N VAL A 77 -4.32 14.70 -0.68
CA VAL A 77 -5.18 14.35 0.45
C VAL A 77 -6.45 13.68 -0.07
N TYR A 78 -6.69 12.44 0.36
CA TYR A 78 -7.83 11.64 -0.05
C TYR A 78 -8.71 11.26 1.15
N ARG A 79 -9.98 10.92 0.87
CA ARG A 79 -10.88 10.26 1.83
C ARG A 79 -10.69 8.75 1.70
N ILE A 80 -9.74 8.20 2.45
CA ILE A 80 -9.37 6.78 2.38
C ILE A 80 -10.35 5.97 3.20
N SER A 81 -10.89 4.89 2.66
CA SER A 81 -11.89 4.04 3.32
C SER A 81 -11.48 2.57 3.39
N ARG A 82 -10.49 2.17 2.58
CA ARG A 82 -10.07 0.78 2.48
C ARG A 82 -8.56 0.68 2.23
N VAL A 83 -7.92 -0.23 2.95
CA VAL A 83 -6.52 -0.61 2.77
C VAL A 83 -6.45 -2.12 2.68
N THR A 84 -5.77 -2.65 1.67
CA THR A 84 -5.54 -4.08 1.48
C THR A 84 -4.06 -4.37 1.66
N ILE A 85 -3.72 -5.44 2.40
CA ILE A 85 -2.33 -5.80 2.72
C ILE A 85 -2.09 -7.25 2.35
N THR A 86 -1.06 -7.51 1.56
CA THR A 86 -0.53 -8.86 1.30
C THR A 86 0.67 -9.14 2.18
N ASN A 87 0.61 -10.25 2.92
CA ASN A 87 1.66 -10.69 3.82
C ASN A 87 2.70 -11.59 3.11
N ARG A 88 3.87 -11.77 3.72
CA ARG A 88 4.88 -12.75 3.28
C ARG A 88 4.33 -14.17 3.34
N GLY A 89 4.69 -15.00 2.36
CA GLY A 89 4.16 -16.34 2.16
C GLY A 89 5.17 -17.47 2.26
N ASP A 90 6.44 -17.24 1.91
CA ASP A 90 7.48 -18.28 1.95
C ASP A 90 7.92 -18.64 3.38
N CYS A 91 7.75 -17.73 4.34
CA CYS A 91 7.88 -17.98 5.78
C CYS A 91 7.34 -16.79 6.59
N CYS A 92 7.38 -16.93 7.92
CA CYS A 92 7.51 -15.77 8.81
C CYS A 92 6.34 -14.77 8.82
N GLY A 93 5.17 -15.13 8.25
CA GLY A 93 4.02 -14.24 8.16
C GLY A 93 3.46 -13.83 9.53
N GLN A 94 3.75 -14.58 10.59
CA GLN A 94 3.37 -14.22 11.96
C GLN A 94 3.98 -12.88 12.44
N TRP A 95 5.06 -12.40 11.81
CA TRP A 95 5.73 -11.17 12.22
C TRP A 95 4.87 -9.92 12.08
N LEU A 96 3.92 -9.91 11.12
CA LEU A 96 3.01 -8.80 10.86
C LEU A 96 1.92 -8.64 11.95
N SER A 97 1.75 -9.63 12.83
CA SER A 97 0.73 -9.60 13.87
C SER A 97 0.90 -8.38 14.79
N GLY A 98 -0.20 -7.66 15.00
CA GLY A 98 -0.25 -6.43 15.79
C GLY A 98 0.19 -5.17 15.03
N ALA A 99 0.39 -5.23 13.71
CA ALA A 99 0.62 -4.03 12.91
C ALA A 99 -0.59 -3.09 12.96
N GLN A 100 -0.35 -1.81 12.73
CA GLN A 100 -1.32 -0.74 12.82
C GLN A 100 -1.34 0.04 11.52
N ILE A 101 -2.54 0.18 10.94
CA ILE A 101 -2.78 1.04 9.78
C ILE A 101 -3.09 2.43 10.31
N ARG A 102 -2.26 3.42 9.95
CA ARG A 102 -2.41 4.81 10.40
C ARG A 102 -2.50 5.76 9.23
N ILE A 103 -3.44 6.69 9.30
CA ILE A 103 -3.80 7.55 8.17
C ILE A 103 -3.90 9.00 8.62
N GLY A 104 -3.25 9.90 7.90
CA GLY A 104 -3.34 11.33 8.19
C GLY A 104 -2.48 12.21 7.29
N ASN A 105 -2.30 13.47 7.72
CA ASN A 105 -1.59 14.49 6.94
C ASN A 105 -0.28 14.94 7.60
N SER A 106 0.04 14.46 8.81
CA SER A 106 1.25 14.85 9.54
C SER A 106 2.40 13.90 9.24
N LEU A 107 3.61 14.45 9.16
CA LEU A 107 4.87 13.70 9.15
C LEU A 107 5.57 13.72 10.51
N HIS A 108 4.98 14.33 11.55
CA HIS A 108 5.51 14.24 12.90
C HIS A 108 5.63 12.76 13.32
N SER A 109 6.77 12.37 13.89
CA SER A 109 7.11 10.96 14.15
C SER A 109 6.97 10.08 12.89
N ASN A 110 7.42 10.57 11.73
CA ASN A 110 7.26 9.92 10.42
C ASN A 110 5.81 9.63 9.99
N GLY A 111 4.81 10.25 10.64
CA GLY A 111 3.40 9.94 10.43
C GLY A 111 2.89 8.77 11.26
N ASN A 112 3.73 8.15 12.09
CA ASN A 112 3.39 6.99 12.92
C ASN A 112 2.40 7.32 14.04
N ASN A 113 2.10 8.60 14.29
CA ASN A 113 1.12 9.04 15.27
C ASN A 113 -0.20 9.52 14.63
N ASN A 114 -0.34 9.41 13.30
CA ASN A 114 -1.61 9.68 12.62
C ASN A 114 -2.73 8.74 13.13
N MET A 115 -3.98 9.06 12.80
CA MET A 115 -5.17 8.36 13.28
C MET A 115 -5.06 6.85 13.03
N LEU A 116 -5.29 6.04 14.07
CA LEU A 116 -5.37 4.58 13.94
C LEU A 116 -6.65 4.22 13.19
N ALA A 117 -6.50 3.66 11.99
CA ALA A 117 -7.60 3.23 11.14
C ALA A 117 -8.01 1.79 11.45
N ALA A 118 -7.04 0.90 11.62
CA ALA A 118 -7.25 -0.51 11.94
C ALA A 118 -6.00 -1.14 12.58
N THR A 119 -6.21 -2.24 13.31
CA THR A 119 -5.15 -3.13 13.80
C THR A 119 -5.19 -4.43 13.00
N VAL A 120 -4.04 -4.85 12.50
CA VAL A 120 -3.80 -6.11 11.81
C VAL A 120 -3.55 -7.20 12.85
N TRP A 121 -4.58 -7.97 13.18
CA TRP A 121 -4.46 -9.05 14.17
C TRP A 121 -3.56 -10.17 13.67
N SER A 122 -3.89 -10.73 12.51
CA SER A 122 -3.07 -11.69 11.78
C SER A 122 -3.49 -11.68 10.32
N ILE A 123 -2.54 -12.01 9.45
CA ILE A 123 -2.78 -12.37 8.05
C ILE A 123 -2.00 -13.68 7.85
N PRO A 124 -2.60 -14.78 7.39
CA PRO A 124 -1.88 -16.02 7.14
C PRO A 124 -0.69 -15.83 6.19
N ASN A 125 0.24 -16.79 6.16
CA ASN A 125 1.34 -16.76 5.20
C ASN A 125 0.80 -16.62 3.77
N GLY A 126 1.22 -15.57 3.06
CA GLY A 126 0.83 -15.27 1.69
C GLY A 126 -0.61 -14.78 1.55
N GLY A 127 -1.32 -14.66 2.67
CA GLY A 127 -2.68 -14.14 2.72
C GLY A 127 -2.72 -12.67 2.32
N THR A 128 -3.89 -12.26 1.83
CA THR A 128 -4.21 -10.86 1.56
C THR A 128 -5.48 -10.51 2.29
N GLU A 129 -5.43 -9.49 3.13
CA GLU A 129 -6.59 -9.06 3.93
C GLU A 129 -6.93 -7.61 3.66
N THR A 130 -8.23 -7.32 3.72
CA THR A 130 -8.78 -6.01 3.42
C THR A 130 -9.40 -5.40 4.66
N TYR A 131 -8.92 -4.21 5.02
CA TYR A 131 -9.38 -3.43 6.17
C TYR A 131 -10.23 -2.28 5.67
N THR A 132 -11.51 -2.28 6.06
CA THR A 132 -12.46 -1.21 5.73
C THR A 132 -12.85 -0.44 6.98
N PHE A 133 -12.95 0.87 6.88
CA PHE A 133 -13.24 1.77 7.99
C PHE A 133 -14.04 3.00 7.52
N LYS A 134 -14.56 3.79 8.46
CA LYS A 134 -15.18 5.09 8.13
C LYS A 134 -14.15 5.96 7.41
N PRO A 135 -14.49 6.67 6.31
CA PRO A 135 -13.50 7.38 5.52
C PRO A 135 -12.67 8.39 6.33
N ILE A 136 -11.35 8.27 6.26
CA ILE A 136 -10.38 9.13 6.95
C ILE A 136 -9.70 10.04 5.92
N LYS A 137 -9.65 11.35 6.19
CA LYS A 137 -8.86 12.28 5.35
C LYS A 137 -7.37 12.11 5.64
N GLY A 138 -6.58 11.76 4.62
CA GLY A 138 -5.14 11.59 4.76
C GLY A 138 -4.39 11.64 3.43
N ARG A 139 -3.12 12.06 3.50
CA ARG A 139 -2.14 11.98 2.42
C ARG A 139 -1.16 10.81 2.63
N TYR A 140 -0.88 10.49 3.89
CA TYR A 140 0.04 9.43 4.26
C TYR A 140 -0.73 8.24 4.83
N VAL A 141 -0.36 7.05 4.37
CA VAL A 141 -0.74 5.78 4.99
C VAL A 141 0.53 5.14 5.53
N ASN A 142 0.54 4.87 6.83
CA ASN A 142 1.62 4.19 7.52
C ASN A 142 1.15 2.80 7.96
N ILE A 143 2.01 1.80 7.79
CA ILE A 143 1.91 0.52 8.48
C ILE A 143 3.00 0.53 9.55
N VAL A 144 2.58 0.57 10.81
CA VAL A 144 3.50 0.63 11.96
C VAL A 144 3.40 -0.67 12.72
N LEU A 145 4.52 -1.25 13.14
CA LEU A 145 4.54 -2.47 13.92
C LEU A 145 5.14 -2.20 15.31
N PRO A 146 4.33 -1.81 16.30
CA PRO A 146 4.82 -1.49 17.63
C PRO A 146 5.47 -2.69 18.32
N GLY A 147 6.41 -2.40 19.21
CA GLY A 147 7.10 -3.39 20.04
C GLY A 147 8.61 -3.37 19.84
N ARG A 148 9.28 -4.22 20.63
CA ARG A 148 10.74 -4.36 20.60
C ARG A 148 11.15 -5.51 19.69
N LEU A 149 12.30 -5.37 19.04
CA LEU A 149 12.91 -6.41 18.20
C LEU A 149 11.90 -7.02 17.22
N ARG A 150 11.28 -6.15 16.42
CA ARG A 150 10.30 -6.51 15.40
C ARG A 150 10.92 -6.37 14.01
N ILE A 151 10.33 -7.08 13.05
CA ILE A 151 10.62 -6.96 11.62
C ILE A 151 9.28 -6.74 10.92
N LEU A 152 9.20 -5.70 10.10
CA LEU A 152 8.08 -5.43 9.20
C LEU A 152 8.43 -5.85 7.78
N ILE A 153 7.57 -6.69 7.20
CA ILE A 153 7.60 -7.18 5.82
C ILE A 153 6.19 -7.01 5.26
N LEU A 154 6.09 -6.42 4.09
CA LEU A 154 4.84 -6.20 3.36
C LEU A 154 5.09 -6.56 1.90
N CYS A 155 4.27 -7.43 1.32
CA CYS A 155 4.41 -7.81 -0.08
C CYS A 155 3.51 -7.00 -0.99
N GLU A 156 2.41 -6.44 -0.47
CA GLU A 156 1.68 -5.40 -1.18
C GLU A 156 0.83 -4.60 -0.20
N VAL A 157 0.65 -3.31 -0.47
CA VAL A 157 -0.26 -2.41 0.24
C VAL A 157 -1.02 -1.57 -0.77
N GLU A 158 -2.31 -1.81 -0.88
CA GLU A 158 -3.20 -1.06 -1.78
C GLU A 158 -4.11 -0.15 -0.96
N VAL A 159 -4.37 1.05 -1.46
CA VAL A 159 -5.11 2.11 -0.77
C VAL A 159 -6.23 2.63 -1.66
N PHE A 160 -7.47 2.62 -1.15
CA PHE A 160 -8.64 3.03 -1.91
C PHE A 160 -9.44 4.12 -1.19
N ARG A 161 -9.99 5.05 -1.99
CA ARG A 161 -10.88 6.11 -1.54
C ARG A 161 -12.34 5.68 -1.49
N SER A 162 -13.14 6.38 -0.68
CA SER A 162 -14.60 6.28 -0.64
C SER A 162 -15.26 6.91 -1.85
#